data_AF-A0A2A5XVP2-F1
#
_entry.id   AF-A0A2A5XVP2-F1
#
_cell.length_a   1.000
_cell.length_b   1.000
_cell.length_c   1.000
_cell.angle_alpha   90.00
_cell.angle_beta   90.00
_cell.angle_gamma   90.00
#
_symmetry.space_group_name_H-M   'P 1'
#
loop_
_entity.id
_entity.type
_entity.pdbx_description
1 polymer ?
#
loop_
_entity_poly.entity_id
_entity_poly.type
_entity_poly.pdbx_seq_one_letter_code
_entity_poly.pdbx_strand_id
1 'polypeptide(L)'
;MEIKFVKRSVVKSSKKRSSKFKPLLEAIEKLKPGGQAVEVPYSNDKSVNSMRTAVYQFCRQKDYTVKSRRDSTNKKIYFYRDK
;
A
#
# COMPACT_ATOMS: atom_id res chain seq x y z
N MET A 1 -12.62 -26.72 4.55
CA MET A 1 -12.44 -25.46 5.31
C MET A 1 -13.78 -25.11 5.91
N GLU A 2 -13.92 -25.09 7.24
CA GLU A 2 -15.19 -24.76 7.89
C GLU A 2 -15.34 -23.24 8.00
N ILE A 3 -16.40 -22.69 7.41
CA ILE A 3 -16.67 -21.25 7.38
C ILE A 3 -17.76 -20.96 8.43
N LYS A 4 -17.45 -20.15 9.44
CA LYS A 4 -18.40 -19.72 10.48
C LYS A 4 -18.67 -18.22 10.40
N PHE A 5 -19.94 -17.84 10.44
CA PHE A 5 -20.37 -16.44 10.48
C PHE A 5 -20.40 -15.95 11.94
N VAL A 6 -19.69 -14.87 12.23
CA VAL A 6 -19.61 -14.25 13.57
C VAL A 6 -20.11 -12.81 13.55
N LYS A 7 -20.70 -12.35 14.65
CA LYS A 7 -21.25 -10.98 14.76
C LYS A 7 -20.13 -9.93 14.70
N ARG A 8 -20.30 -8.92 13.84
CA ARG A 8 -19.32 -7.82 13.61
C ARG A 8 -18.96 -7.04 14.88
N SER A 9 -19.86 -6.99 15.86
CA SER A 9 -19.65 -6.34 17.16
C SER A 9 -18.53 -6.95 17.99
N VAL A 10 -18.29 -8.27 17.86
CA VAL A 10 -17.22 -9.00 18.57
C VAL A 10 -15.86 -8.77 17.90
N VAL A 11 -15.85 -8.42 16.61
CA VAL A 11 -14.66 -8.19 15.79
C VAL A 11 -14.24 -6.70 15.82
N LYS A 12 -14.54 -5.95 16.89
CA LYS A 12 -14.03 -4.58 17.07
C LYS A 12 -12.53 -4.61 17.37
N SER A 13 -11.72 -4.81 16.34
CA SER A 13 -10.27 -4.59 16.38
C SER A 13 -10.00 -3.10 16.21
N SER A 14 -10.29 -2.31 17.25
CA SER A 14 -9.86 -0.91 17.35
C SER A 14 -8.39 -0.86 17.77
N LYS A 15 -7.51 -1.39 16.93
CA LYS A 15 -6.12 -0.95 16.92
C LYS A 15 -6.00 -0.06 15.71
N LYS A 16 -5.86 1.25 15.93
CA LYS A 16 -5.20 2.15 14.97
C LYS A 16 -3.79 1.60 14.78
N ARG A 17 -3.67 0.56 13.95
CA ARG A 17 -2.41 -0.10 13.65
C ARG A 17 -1.63 1.00 12.96
N SER A 18 -0.61 1.54 13.61
CA SER A 18 0.45 2.24 12.91
C SER A 18 0.89 1.26 11.82
N SER A 19 0.42 1.52 10.59
CA SER A 19 0.59 0.59 9.49
C SER A 19 2.09 0.39 9.33
N LYS A 20 2.58 -0.84 9.14
CA LYS A 20 3.99 -1.08 8.78
C LYS A 20 4.39 -0.26 7.54
N PHE A 21 3.39 0.20 6.79
CA PHE A 21 3.51 1.04 5.60
C PHE A 21 3.39 2.54 5.88
N LYS A 22 3.29 3.01 7.13
CA LYS A 22 3.24 4.45 7.46
C LYS A 22 4.34 5.27 6.77
N PRO A 23 5.64 4.89 6.83
CA PRO A 23 6.69 5.62 6.11
C PRO A 23 6.50 5.61 4.60
N LEU A 24 5.97 4.52 4.03
CA LEU A 24 5.62 4.44 2.62
C LEU A 24 4.49 5.42 2.28
N LEU A 25 3.41 5.46 3.06
CA LEU A 25 2.27 6.34 2.82
C LEU A 25 2.66 7.82 2.91
N GLU A 26 3.53 8.19 3.85
CA GLU A 26 4.08 9.55 3.96
C GLU A 26 4.95 9.91 2.75
N ALA A 27 5.73 8.96 2.21
CA ALA A 27 6.49 9.17 0.97
C ALA A 27 5.57 9.34 -0.25
N ILE A 28 4.49 8.55 -0.33
CA ILE A 28 3.48 8.67 -1.38
C ILE A 28 2.72 10.00 -1.32
N GLU A 29 2.48 10.53 -0.12
CA GLU A 29 1.85 11.84 0.05
C GLU A 29 2.72 13.00 -0.46
N LYS A 30 4.04 12.88 -0.30
CA LYS A 30 5.01 13.87 -0.82
C LYS A 30 5.25 13.75 -2.33
N LEU A 31 4.69 12.73 -2.97
CA LEU A 31 4.94 12.38 -4.36
C LEU A 31 4.18 13.35 -5.29
N LYS A 32 4.93 14.12 -6.08
CA LYS A 32 4.39 15.06 -7.06
C LYS A 32 4.09 14.36 -8.40
N PRO A 33 2.98 14.71 -9.08
CA PRO A 33 2.70 14.22 -10.43
C PRO A 33 3.81 14.64 -11.42
N GLY A 34 4.19 13.73 -12.31
CA GLY A 34 5.00 14.07 -13.49
C GLY A 34 6.52 14.16 -13.31
N GLY A 35 7.11 13.77 -12.17
CA GLY A 35 8.57 13.88 -12.01
C GLY A 35 9.28 12.94 -11.04
N GLN A 36 8.57 12.25 -10.13
CA GLN A 36 9.23 11.44 -9.10
C GLN A 36 8.56 10.09 -8.91
N ALA A 37 9.35 9.08 -8.54
CA ALA A 37 8.88 7.77 -8.16
C ALA A 37 9.47 7.38 -6.80
N VAL A 38 8.68 6.69 -5.99
CA VAL A 38 9.12 6.10 -4.71
C VAL A 38 9.55 4.66 -4.99
N GLU A 39 10.83 4.39 -4.78
CA GLU A 39 11.39 3.03 -4.80
C GLU A 39 11.24 2.39 -3.43
N VAL A 40 10.74 1.16 -3.40
CA VAL A 40 10.61 0.37 -2.17
C VAL A 40 11.18 -1.02 -2.40
N PRO A 41 12.22 -1.43 -1.67
CA PRO A 41 12.69 -2.80 -1.72
C PRO A 41 11.67 -3.73 -1.05
N TYR A 42 11.53 -4.95 -1.57
CA TYR A 42 10.67 -5.96 -0.99
C TYR A 42 11.41 -7.29 -0.86
N SER A 43 11.14 -8.04 0.21
CA SER A 43 11.79 -9.32 0.47
C SER A 43 11.03 -10.51 -0.12
N ASN A 44 9.71 -10.39 -0.26
CA ASN A 44 8.85 -11.49 -0.71
C ASN A 44 7.69 -10.96 -1.57
N ASP A 45 7.24 -11.71 -2.58
CA ASP A 45 6.20 -11.25 -3.50
C ASP A 45 4.84 -10.99 -2.82
N LYS A 46 4.54 -11.74 -1.75
CA LYS A 46 3.35 -11.50 -0.91
C LYS A 46 3.37 -10.11 -0.27
N SER A 47 4.55 -9.59 0.07
CA SER A 47 4.69 -8.26 0.67
C SER A 47 4.37 -7.15 -0.34
N VAL A 48 4.64 -7.37 -1.62
CA VAL A 48 4.33 -6.41 -2.69
C VAL A 48 2.83 -6.22 -2.85
N ASN A 49 2.05 -7.30 -2.80
CA ASN A 49 0.59 -7.21 -2.89
C ASN A 49 0.02 -6.46 -1.67
N SER A 50 0.57 -6.70 -0.49
CA SER A 50 0.18 -5.97 0.72
C SER A 50 0.52 -4.47 0.64
N MET A 51 1.70 -4.11 0.12
CA MET A 51 2.09 -2.72 -0.15
C MET A 51 1.17 -2.05 -1.14
N ARG A 52 0.88 -2.68 -2.29
CA ARG A 52 -0.05 -2.16 -3.30
C ARG A 52 -1.42 -1.86 -2.71
N THR A 53 -2.00 -2.82 -1.97
CA THR A 53 -3.31 -2.63 -1.34
C THR A 53 -3.30 -1.45 -0.36
N ALA A 54 -2.26 -1.33 0.48
CA ALA A 54 -2.14 -0.23 1.42
C ALA A 54 -2.03 1.13 0.71
N VAL A 55 -1.19 1.22 -0.32
CA VAL A 55 -1.00 2.45 -1.10
C VAL A 55 -2.30 2.83 -1.82
N TYR A 56 -2.95 1.90 -2.51
CA TYR A 56 -4.18 2.18 -3.26
C TYR A 56 -5.35 2.57 -2.35
N GLN A 57 -5.49 1.93 -1.18
CA GLN A 57 -6.49 2.32 -0.19
C GLN A 57 -6.25 3.73 0.35
N PHE A 58 -5.00 4.09 0.61
CA PHE A 58 -4.63 5.43 1.05
C PHE A 58 -4.88 6.48 -0.03
N CYS A 59 -4.49 6.18 -1.27
CA CYS A 59 -4.68 7.07 -2.42
C CYS A 59 -6.18 7.32 -2.71
N ARG A 60 -7.02 6.29 -2.56
CA ARG A 60 -8.48 6.41 -2.70
C ARG A 60 -9.12 7.36 -1.68
N GLN A 61 -8.51 7.53 -0.50
CA GLN A 61 -9.00 8.49 0.51
C GLN A 61 -8.61 9.94 0.19
N LYS A 62 -7.56 10.14 -0.63
CA LYS A 62 -6.98 11.46 -0.91
C LYS A 62 -7.23 11.94 -2.34
N ASP A 63 -8.10 11.26 -3.07
CA ASP A 63 -8.53 11.60 -4.43
C ASP A 63 -7.39 11.77 -5.44
N TYR A 64 -6.35 10.92 -5.33
CA TYR A 64 -5.32 10.84 -6.36
C TYR A 64 -4.96 9.41 -6.71
N THR A 65 -4.51 9.21 -7.96
CA THR A 65 -4.14 7.90 -8.48
C THR A 65 -2.63 7.71 -8.49
N VAL A 66 -2.17 6.60 -7.92
CA VAL A 66 -0.77 6.17 -7.97
C VAL A 66 -0.70 4.88 -8.77
N LYS A 67 0.21 4.84 -9.74
CA LYS A 67 0.58 3.63 -10.47
C LYS A 67 1.76 2.95 -9.78
N SER A 68 1.88 1.64 -9.97
CA SER A 68 3.02 0.89 -9.46
C SER A 68 3.64 -0.02 -10.51
N ARG A 69 4.97 -0.09 -10.54
CA ARG A 69 5.74 -1.00 -11.40
C ARG A 69 6.60 -1.90 -10.52
N ARG A 70 6.48 -3.21 -10.68
CA ARG A 70 7.34 -4.19 -10.00
C ARG A 70 8.56 -4.45 -10.86
N ASP A 71 9.73 -4.46 -10.24
CA ASP A 71 10.97 -5.01 -10.75
C ASP A 71 11.31 -6.26 -9.92
N SER A 72 11.01 -7.42 -10.48
CA SER A 72 11.28 -8.71 -9.84
C SER A 72 12.75 -9.08 -9.80
N THR A 73 13.54 -8.57 -10.75
CA THR A 73 14.97 -8.88 -10.87
C THR A 73 15.74 -8.23 -9.72
N ASN A 74 15.44 -6.97 -9.43
CA ASN A 74 16.08 -6.24 -8.34
C ASN A 74 15.29 -6.29 -7.02
N LYS A 75 14.16 -7.01 -6.98
CA LYS A 75 13.24 -7.10 -5.84
C LYS A 75 12.80 -5.72 -5.32
N LYS A 76 12.38 -4.86 -6.25
CA LYS A 76 11.95 -3.48 -5.99
C LYS A 76 10.56 -3.22 -6.56
N ILE A 77 9.79 -2.37 -5.88
CA ILE A 77 8.55 -1.81 -6.43
C ILE A 77 8.65 -0.30 -6.47
N TYR A 78 8.27 0.25 -7.62
CA TYR A 78 8.20 1.68 -7.86
C TYR A 78 6.75 2.12 -7.78
N PHE A 79 6.50 3.24 -7.09
CA PHE A 79 5.22 3.93 -7.06
C PHE A 79 5.38 5.31 -7.66
N TYR A 80 4.48 5.73 -8.54
CA TYR A 80 4.55 7.02 -9.22
C TYR A 80 3.15 7.55 -9.54
N ARG A 81 3.02 8.88 -9.64
CA ARG A 81 1.79 9.53 -10.10
C ARG A 81 1.97 9.91 -11.56
N ASP A 82 1.03 9.45 -12.39
CA ASP A 82 0.94 9.93 -13.77
C ASP A 82 0.48 11.41 -13.78
N LYS A 83 0.71 12.11 -14.89
CA LYS A 83 0.42 13.55 -15.03
C LYS A 83 -0.96 13.96 -14.52
#